data_AF-A0A1Y5FE65-F1
#
_entry.id   AF-A0A1Y5FE65-F1
#
_cell.length_a   1.000
_cell.length_b   1.000
_cell.length_c   1.000
_cell.angle_alpha   90.00
_cell.angle_beta   90.00
_cell.angle_gamma   90.00
#
_symmetry.space_group_name_H-M   'P 1'
#
loop_
_entity.id
_entity.type
_entity.pdbx_description
1 polymer ?
#
loop_
_entity_poly.entity_id
_entity_poly.type
_entity_poly.pdbx_seq_one_letter_code
_entity_poly.pdbx_strand_id
1 'polypeptide(L)' 'MEVDLFQQGIDLMLFGMGTVFTFLILLVGALTVMSWVITRFFPEPVQPEVAVRMAPVTAVEPRIQAVIQAAIDKHRGKS' A
#
# COMPACT_ATOMS: atom_id res chain seq x y z
N MET A 1 45.65 -8.79 21.05
CA MET A 1 44.73 -8.12 21.99
C MET A 1 43.72 -7.20 21.29
N GLU A 2 43.57 -7.23 19.96
CA GLU A 2 42.63 -6.36 19.22
C GLU A 2 41.29 -7.05 18.87
N VAL A 3 41.29 -8.38 18.80
CA VAL A 3 40.09 -9.19 18.47
C VAL A 3 38.95 -8.96 19.46
N ASP A 4 39.29 -8.62 20.71
CA ASP A 4 38.35 -8.47 21.82
C ASP A 4 37.39 -7.29 21.63
N LEU A 5 37.89 -6.13 21.19
CA LEU A 5 37.06 -4.94 20.99
C LEU A 5 36.12 -5.08 19.79
N PHE A 6 36.60 -5.69 18.69
CA PHE A 6 35.77 -5.91 17.51
C PHE A 6 34.66 -6.93 17.82
N GLN A 7 35.00 -8.01 18.52
CA GLN A 7 34.03 -9.02 18.94
C GLN A 7 33.01 -8.46 19.95
N GLN A 8 33.46 -7.64 20.90
CA GLN A 8 32.59 -6.96 21.85
C GLN A 8 31.67 -5.93 21.17
N GLY A 9 32.15 -5.25 20.13
CA GLY A 9 31.34 -4.36 19.30
C GLY A 9 30.23 -5.12 18.55
N ILE A 10 30.55 -6.28 17.96
CA ILE A 10 29.58 -7.15 17.31
C ILE A 10 28.55 -7.67 18.31
N ASP A 11 28.97 -8.14 19.49
CA ASP A 11 28.06 -8.60 20.54
C ASP A 11 27.11 -7.48 20.97
N LEU A 12 27.64 -6.27 21.18
CA LEU A 12 26.82 -5.10 21.53
C LEU A 12 25.82 -4.75 20.42
N MET A 13 26.23 -4.80 19.15
CA MET A 13 25.33 -4.55 18.03
C MET A 13 24.25 -5.63 17.92
N LEU A 14 24.59 -6.91 18.12
CA LEU A 14 23.65 -8.02 18.08
C LEU A 14 22.61 -7.90 19.22
N PHE A 15 23.06 -7.61 20.44
CA PHE A 15 22.18 -7.41 21.58
C PHE A 15 21.34 -6.14 21.45
N GLY A 16 21.96 -5.01 21.11
CA GLY A 16 21.27 -3.73 20.98
C GLY A 16 20.25 -3.74 19.83
N MET A 17 20.66 -4.20 18.64
CA MET A 17 19.78 -4.26 17.48
C MET A 17 18.72 -5.36 17.63
N GLY A 18 19.07 -6.50 18.22
CA GLY A 18 18.14 -7.61 18.45
C GLY A 18 17.05 -7.29 19.46
N THR A 19 17.39 -6.59 20.56
CA THR A 19 16.39 -6.16 21.56
C THR A 19 15.44 -5.12 20.98
N VAL A 20 15.95 -4.13 20.25
CA VAL A 20 15.12 -3.12 19.56
C VAL A 20 14.22 -3.80 18.54
N PHE A 21 14.75 -4.70 17.71
CA PHE A 21 13.95 -5.44 16.73
C PHE A 21 12.84 -6.26 17.40
N THR A 22 13.15 -6.99 18.48
CA THR A 22 12.17 -7.74 19.26
C THR A 22 11.10 -6.82 19.84
N PHE A 23 11.50 -5.66 20.37
CA PHE A 23 10.58 -4.67 20.91
C PHE A 23 9.65 -4.10 19.83
N LEU A 24 10.17 -3.82 18.63
CA LEU A 24 9.36 -3.37 17.50
C LEU A 24 8.37 -4.46 17.05
N ILE A 25 8.78 -5.73 16.99
CA ILE A 25 7.87 -6.85 16.69
C ILE A 25 6.75 -6.91 17.73
N LEU A 26 7.08 -6.80 19.02
CA LEU A 26 6.09 -6.79 20.09
C LEU A 26 5.13 -5.59 19.97
N LEU A 27 5.65 -4.41 19.64
CA LEU A 27 4.83 -3.21 19.41
C LEU A 27 3.88 -3.38 18.23
N VAL A 28 4.39 -3.84 17.09
CA VAL A 28 3.57 -4.10 15.89
C VAL A 28 2.53 -5.19 16.19
N GLY A 29 2.90 -6.23 16.92
CA GLY A 29 1.99 -7.26 17.39
C GLY A 29 0.88 -6.70 18.27
N ALA A 30 1.22 -5.84 19.23
CA ALA A 30 0.24 -5.17 20.09
C ALA A 30 -0.72 -4.27 19.28
N LEU A 31 -0.22 -3.51 18.31
CA LEU A 31 -1.04 -2.70 17.42
C LEU A 31 -1.97 -3.58 16.56
N THR A 32 -1.48 -4.74 16.10
CA THR A 32 -2.26 -5.69 15.32
C THR A 32 -3.35 -6.35 16.16
N VAL A 33 -3.03 -6.74 17.40
CA VAL A 33 -4.02 -7.25 18.37
C VAL A 33 -5.07 -6.19 18.65
N MET A 34 -4.67 -4.94 18.89
CA MET A 34 -5.60 -3.83 19.09
C MET A 34 -6.52 -3.66 17.87
N SER A 35 -5.96 -3.66 16.65
CA SER A 35 -6.74 -3.55 15.41
C SER A 35 -7.73 -4.72 15.25
N TRP A 36 -7.29 -5.95 15.55
CA TRP A 36 -8.14 -7.14 15.50
C TRP A 36 -9.26 -7.09 16.55
N VAL A 37 -8.94 -6.69 17.78
CA VAL A 37 -9.92 -6.51 18.86
C VAL A 37 -10.96 -5.47 18.46
N ILE A 38 -10.53 -4.31 17.96
CA ILE A 38 -11.44 -3.24 17.55
C ILE A 38 -12.38 -3.74 16.44
N THR A 39 -11.85 -4.31 15.36
CA THR A 39 -12.68 -4.82 14.25
C THR A 39 -13.62 -5.95 14.67
N ARG A 40 -13.23 -6.79 15.64
CA ARG A 40 -14.02 -7.94 16.10
C ARG A 40 -15.10 -7.60 17.13
N PHE A 41 -14.82 -6.66 18.04
CA PHE A 41 -15.72 -6.26 19.13
C PHE A 41 -16.50 -4.98 18.85
N PHE A 42 -15.95 -4.08 18.04
CA PHE A 42 -16.60 -2.87 17.54
C PHE A 42 -16.60 -2.88 16.01
N PRO A 43 -17.32 -3.82 15.37
CA PRO A 43 -17.51 -3.76 13.94
C PRO A 43 -18.19 -2.43 13.62
N GLU A 44 -17.46 -1.52 12.97
CA GLU A 44 -18.09 -0.36 12.36
C GLU A 44 -19.13 -0.90 11.38
N PRO A 45 -20.40 -0.42 11.45
CA PRO A 45 -21.38 -0.81 10.46
C PRO A 45 -20.79 -0.44 9.11
N VAL A 46 -20.52 -1.46 8.29
CA VAL A 46 -20.01 -1.30 6.94
C VAL A 46 -20.96 -0.33 6.27
N GLN A 47 -20.53 0.93 6.10
CA GLN A 47 -21.28 1.85 5.27
C GLN A 47 -21.34 1.13 3.93
N PRO A 48 -22.54 0.84 3.39
CA PRO A 48 -22.65 0.14 2.12
C PRO A 48 -21.75 0.91 1.18
N GLU A 49 -20.70 0.23 0.69
CA GLU A 49 -19.75 0.79 -0.25
C GLU A 49 -20.62 1.39 -1.33
N VAL A 50 -20.66 2.73 -1.37
CA VAL A 50 -21.53 3.43 -2.31
C VAL A 50 -20.96 3.02 -3.64
N ALA A 51 -21.60 2.03 -4.27
CA ALA A 51 -21.27 1.62 -5.61
C ALA A 51 -21.31 2.91 -6.39
N VAL A 52 -20.13 3.41 -6.76
CA VAL A 52 -20.02 4.58 -7.61
C VAL A 52 -20.71 4.13 -8.88
N ARG A 53 -21.99 4.48 -9.00
CA ARG A 53 -22.74 4.29 -10.22
C ARG A 53 -22.03 5.18 -11.21
N MET A 54 -21.11 4.59 -11.96
CA MET A 54 -20.59 5.23 -13.15
C MET A 54 -21.81 5.65 -13.95
N ALA A 55 -21.98 6.95 -14.13
CA ALA A 55 -23.06 7.47 -14.94
C ALA A 55 -23.02 6.72 -16.28
N PRO A 56 -24.17 6.29 -16.83
CA PRO A 56 -24.18 5.67 -18.14
C PRO A 56 -23.44 6.61 -19.08
N VAL A 57 -22.36 6.12 -19.70
CA VAL A 57 -21.62 6.88 -20.70
C VAL A 57 -22.63 7.21 -21.78
N THR A 58 -23.05 8.48 -21.83
CA THR A 58 -23.95 8.98 -22.86
C THR A 58 -23.34 8.60 -24.19
N ALA A 59 -24.11 7.97 -25.07
CA ALA A 59 -23.62 7.45 -26.34
C ALA A 59 -22.76 8.53 -27.02
N VAL A 60 -21.47 8.23 -27.17
CA VAL A 60 -20.51 9.20 -27.70
C VAL A 60 -20.98 9.58 -29.10
N GLU A 61 -21.26 10.86 -29.29
CA GLU A 61 -21.83 11.37 -30.54
C GLU A 61 -20.95 10.93 -31.73
N PRO A 62 -21.53 10.47 -32.86
CA PRO A 62 -20.76 9.88 -33.97
C PRO A 62 -19.64 10.79 -34.49
N ARG A 63 -19.86 12.11 -34.39
CA ARG A 63 -18.86 13.13 -34.73
C ARG A 63 -17.62 13.06 -33.85
N ILE A 64 -17.80 12.87 -32.54
CA ILE A 64 -16.70 12.78 -31.57
C ILE A 64 -15.91 11.49 -31.81
N GLN A 65 -16.59 10.37 -32.09
CA GLN A 65 -15.92 9.12 -32.45
C GLN A 65 -15.06 9.26 -33.71
N ALA A 66 -15.58 9.92 -34.76
CA ALA A 66 -14.85 10.15 -36.00
C ALA A 66 -13.60 11.03 -35.80
N VAL A 67 -13.68 12.05 -34.94
CA VAL A 67 -12.53 12.91 -34.62
C VAL A 67 -11.47 12.13 -33.83
N ILE A 68 -11.87 11.29 -32.87
CA ILE A 68 -10.93 10.45 -32.10
C ILE A 68 -10.22 9.44 -33.02
N GLN A 69 -10.96 8.79 -33.93
CA GLN A 69 -10.36 7.88 -34.91
C GLN A 69 -9.35 8.59 -35.83
N ALA A 70 -9.72 9.74 -36.39
CA ALA A 70 -8.80 10.54 -37.22
C ALA A 70 -7.55 10.99 -36.44
N ALA A 71 -7.69 11.30 -35.15
CA ALA A 71 -6.56 11.66 -34.30
C ALA A 71 -5.63 10.46 -34.03
N ILE A 72 -6.20 9.28 -33.80
CA ILE A 72 -5.44 8.03 -33.62
C ILE A 72 -4.69 7.65 -34.89
N ASP A 73 -5.37 7.68 -36.05
CA ASP A 73 -4.75 7.36 -37.34
C ASP A 73 -3.61 8.31 -37.68
N LYS A 74 -3.79 9.61 -37.38
CA LYS A 74 -2.74 10.63 -37.56
C LYS A 74 -1.53 10.40 -36.65
N HIS A 75 -1.72 9.89 -35.44
CA HIS A 75 -0.63 9.54 -34.53
C HIS A 75 0.07 8.24 -34.97
N ARG A 76 -0.68 7.24 -35.43
CA ARG A 76 -0.15 5.93 -35.86
C ARG A 76 0.58 5.99 -37.21
N GLY A 77 0.17 6.87 -38.12
CA GLY A 77 0.88 7.10 -39.40
C GLY A 77 2.12 8.00 -39.29
N LYS A 78 2.44 8.50 -38.09
CA LYS A 78 3.62 9.33 -37.81
C LYS A 78 4.73 8.55 -37.08
N SER A 79 4.62 7.22 -36.99
CA SER A 79 5.68 6.35 -36.45
C SER A 79 6.14 5.32 -37.45
#